data_AF-A0A8T5LFI8-F1
#
_entry.id   AF-A0A8T5LFI8-F1
#
_cell.length_a   1.000
_cell.length_b   1.000
_cell.length_c   1.000
_cell.angle_alpha   90.00
_cell.angle_beta   90.00
_cell.angle_gamma   90.00
#
_symmetry.space_group_name_H-M   'P 1'
#
loop_
_entity.id
_entity.type
_entity.pdbx_description
1 polymer ?
#
loop_
_entity_poly.entity_id
_entity_poly.type
_entity_poly.pdbx_seq_one_letter_code
_entity_poly.pdbx_strand_id
1 'polypeptide(L)'
;MLKIFNDLKPFLEDTTIELSVRDFAKLTNTTPPTASKTLKQLEKESILEKREFKKSHLYRINKDSDFFENLSIIFWKHLLRKIMTYSTT
;
A
#
# COMPACT_ATOMS: atom_id res chain seq x y z
N MET A 1 -10.19 8.71 -6.34
CA MET A 1 -9.62 7.35 -6.35
C MET A 1 -10.12 6.64 -5.09
N LEU A 2 -10.39 5.34 -5.12
CA LEU A 2 -10.88 4.61 -3.94
C LEU A 2 -9.86 4.70 -2.80
N LYS A 3 -10.36 4.75 -1.55
CA LYS A 3 -9.53 4.90 -0.34
C LYS A 3 -8.40 3.85 -0.26
N ILE A 4 -8.69 2.62 -0.67
CA ILE A 4 -7.73 1.51 -0.67
C ILE A 4 -6.45 1.81 -1.47
N PHE A 5 -6.55 2.54 -2.58
CA PHE A 5 -5.37 2.89 -3.38
C PHE A 5 -4.50 3.94 -2.68
N ASN A 6 -5.10 4.85 -1.91
CA ASN A 6 -4.33 5.81 -1.11
C ASN A 6 -3.63 5.10 0.06
N ASP A 7 -4.35 4.18 0.70
CA ASP A 7 -3.82 3.38 1.82
C ASP A 7 -2.69 2.44 1.37
N LEU A 8 -2.78 1.89 0.15
CA LEU A 8 -1.74 1.04 -0.45
C LEU A 8 -0.66 1.80 -1.21
N LYS A 9 -0.83 3.11 -1.44
CA LYS A 9 0.06 3.90 -2.28
C LYS A 9 1.56 3.71 -1.96
N PRO A 10 2.01 3.76 -0.69
CA PRO A 10 3.44 3.58 -0.39
C PRO A 10 3.97 2.23 -0.89
N PHE A 11 3.18 1.18 -0.72
CA PHE A 11 3.51 -0.18 -1.13
C PHE A 11 3.41 -0.40 -2.65
N LEU A 12 2.48 0.30 -3.31
CA LEU A 12 2.33 0.26 -4.77
C LEU A 12 3.49 0.96 -5.49
N GLU A 13 4.00 2.06 -4.92
CA GLU A 13 5.12 2.83 -5.48
C GLU A 13 6.46 2.11 -5.28
N ASP A 14 6.65 1.41 -4.17
CA ASP A 14 7.81 0.56 -3.94
C ASP A 14 7.40 -0.75 -3.23
N THR A 15 7.45 -1.85 -3.99
CA THR A 15 6.99 -3.17 -3.51
C THR A 15 8.00 -3.88 -2.60
N THR A 16 9.17 -3.28 -2.38
CA THR A 16 10.25 -3.85 -1.57
C THR A 16 10.30 -3.30 -0.15
N ILE A 17 9.53 -2.24 0.14
CA ILE A 17 9.55 -1.60 1.46
C ILE A 17 8.94 -2.47 2.55
N GLU A 18 9.49 -2.34 3.75
CA GLU A 18 8.88 -2.82 4.98
C GLU A 18 8.62 -1.60 5.88
N LEU A 19 7.38 -1.40 6.31
CA LEU A 19 6.98 -0.23 7.09
C LEU A 19 6.49 -0.62 8.47
N SER A 20 6.98 0.08 9.50
CA SER A 20 6.31 0.06 10.80
C SER A 20 5.05 0.92 10.78
N VAL A 21 4.20 0.77 11.80
CA VAL A 21 3.03 1.65 12.00
C VAL A 21 3.43 3.13 12.02
N ARG A 22 4.59 3.47 12.60
CA ARG A 22 5.06 4.87 12.69
C ARG A 22 5.55 5.39 11.35
N ASP A 23 6.22 4.56 10.57
CA ASP A 23 6.74 4.96 9.25
C ASP A 23 5.57 5.16 8.28
N PHE A 24 4.61 4.23 8.29
CA PHE A 24 3.39 4.36 7.51
C PHE A 24 2.57 5.61 7.90
N ALA A 25 2.41 5.88 9.20
CA ALA A 25 1.73 7.08 9.68
C ALA A 25 2.37 8.38 9.14
N LYS A 26 3.71 8.45 9.14
CA LYS A 26 4.45 9.59 8.58
C LYS A 26 4.26 9.73 7.08
N LEU A 27 4.42 8.64 6.32
CA LEU A 27 4.31 8.65 4.86
C LEU A 27 2.89 9.03 4.39
N THR A 28 1.86 8.60 5.13
CA THR A 28 0.46 8.83 4.78
C THR A 28 -0.14 10.06 5.44
N ASN A 29 0.62 10.80 6.27
CA ASN A 29 0.12 11.89 7.11
C ASN A 29 -1.11 11.49 7.94
N THR A 30 -1.10 10.29 8.51
CA THR A 30 -2.16 9.77 9.39
C THR A 30 -1.68 9.62 10.83
N THR A 31 -2.63 9.48 11.77
CA THR A 31 -2.28 9.23 13.17
C THR A 31 -1.87 7.76 13.37
N PRO A 32 -0.97 7.44 14.33
CA PRO A 32 -0.55 6.07 14.60
C PRO A 32 -1.70 5.07 14.86
N PRO A 33 -2.80 5.44 15.56
CA PRO A 33 -3.96 4.54 15.70
C PRO A 33 -4.65 4.24 14.37
N THR A 34 -4.80 5.24 13.50
CA THR A 34 -5.40 5.08 12.17
C THR A 34 -4.50 4.23 11.29
N ALA A 35 -3.20 4.52 11.24
CA ALA A 35 -2.20 3.71 10.53
C ALA A 35 -2.24 2.24 10.98
N SER A 36 -2.29 2.01 12.29
CA SER A 36 -2.38 0.65 12.87
C SER A 36 -3.65 -0.07 12.41
N LYS A 37 -4.80 0.62 12.41
CA LYS A 37 -6.07 0.05 11.95
C LYS A 37 -6.02 -0.28 10.45
N THR A 38 -5.47 0.61 9.63
CA THR A 38 -5.31 0.41 8.19
C THR A 38 -4.41 -0.79 7.89
N LEU A 39 -3.21 -0.84 8.49
CA LEU A 39 -2.26 -1.93 8.25
C LEU A 39 -2.80 -3.28 8.68
N LYS A 40 -3.49 -3.36 9.83
CA LYS A 40 -4.17 -4.59 10.28
C LYS A 40 -5.30 -5.03 9.35
N GLN A 41 -6.03 -4.08 8.78
CA GLN A 41 -7.09 -4.40 7.82
C GLN A 41 -6.49 -4.99 6.53
N LEU A 42 -5.43 -4.38 6.00
CA LEU A 42 -4.74 -4.86 4.80
C LEU A 42 -4.03 -6.20 5.03
N GLU A 43 -3.50 -6.43 6.24
CA GLU A 43 -3.01 -7.75 6.69
C GLU A 43 -4.14 -8.79 6.69
N LYS A 44 -5.29 -8.45 7.29
CA LYS A 44 -6.46 -9.35 7.35
C LYS A 44 -6.98 -9.71 5.95
N GLU A 45 -6.89 -8.78 5.00
CA GLU A 45 -7.23 -9.01 3.59
C GLU A 45 -6.13 -9.75 2.81
N SER A 46 -5.08 -10.22 3.49
CA SER A 46 -3.94 -10.93 2.89
C SER A 46 -3.21 -10.12 1.81
N ILE A 47 -3.30 -8.79 1.85
CA ILE A 47 -2.59 -7.87 0.95
C ILE A 47 -1.18 -7.59 1.49
N LEU A 48 -1.08 -7.47 2.82
CA LEU A 48 0.20 -7.28 3.51
C LEU A 48 0.52 -8.50 4.36
N GLU A 49 1.81 -8.81 4.45
CA GLU A 49 2.35 -9.70 5.46
C GLU A 49 2.82 -8.89 6.66
N LYS A 50 2.53 -9.39 7.85
CA LYS A 50 3.05 -8.85 9.10
C LYS A 50 4.24 -9.67 9.57
N ARG A 51 5.32 -8.98 9.94
CA ARG A 51 6.52 -9.57 10.55
C ARG A 51 6.82 -8.89 11.88
N GLU A 52 7.21 -9.68 12.88
CA GLU A 52 7.71 -9.14 14.14
C GLU A 52 9.21 -8.81 14.01
N PHE A 53 9.58 -7.57 14.35
CA PHE A 53 10.96 -7.13 14.39
C PHE A 53 11.25 -6.39 15.69
N LYS A 54 12.10 -7.00 16.53
CA LYS A 54 12.39 -6.54 17.89
C LYS A 54 11.11 -6.39 18.72
N LYS A 55 10.67 -5.15 18.98
CA LYS A 55 9.46 -4.80 19.75
C LYS A 55 8.40 -4.12 18.86
N SER A 56 8.46 -4.31 17.55
CA SER A 56 7.61 -3.61 16.58
C SER A 56 7.10 -4.58 15.51
N HIS A 57 5.97 -4.21 14.89
CA HIS A 57 5.42 -4.89 13.74
C HIS A 57 5.85 -4.14 12.48
N LEU A 58 6.42 -4.87 11.53
CA LEU A 58 6.67 -4.42 10.18
C LEU A 58 5.65 -5.05 9.24
N TYR A 59 5.25 -4.30 8.24
CA TYR A 59 4.32 -4.73 7.22
C TYR A 59 4.97 -4.56 5.85
N ARG A 60 4.80 -5.56 4.99
CA ARG A 60 5.29 -5.58 3.61
C ARG A 60 4.25 -6.19 2.71
N ILE A 61 4.38 -6.04 1.40
CA ILE A 61 3.45 -6.67 0.45
C ILE A 61 3.54 -8.19 0.54
N ASN A 62 2.37 -8.83 0.55
CA ASN A 62 2.23 -10.23 0.24
C ASN A 62 2.32 -10.43 -1.27
N LYS A 63 3.46 -10.96 -1.75
CA LYS A 63 3.69 -11.19 -3.20
C LYS A 63 2.87 -12.34 -3.75
N ASP A 64 2.35 -13.21 -2.88
CA ASP A 64 1.51 -14.34 -3.25
C ASP A 64 0.02 -13.97 -3.25
N SER A 65 -0.30 -12.68 -3.12
CA SER A 65 -1.67 -12.18 -3.09
C SER A 65 -2.17 -11.82 -4.49
N ASP A 66 -3.02 -12.68 -5.06
CA ASP A 66 -3.75 -12.39 -6.31
C ASP A 66 -4.54 -11.07 -6.22
N PHE A 67 -5.03 -10.74 -5.02
CA PHE A 67 -5.77 -9.50 -4.79
C PHE A 67 -4.87 -8.26 -4.91
N PHE A 68 -3.66 -8.32 -4.36
CA PHE A 68 -2.67 -7.25 -4.51
C PHE A 68 -2.28 -7.07 -5.98
N GLU A 69 -2.02 -8.15 -6.71
CA GLU A 69 -1.65 -8.09 -8.14
C GLU A 69 -2.71 -7.35 -8.96
N ASN A 70 -3.99 -7.72 -8.77
CA ASN A 70 -5.11 -7.05 -9.43
C ASN A 70 -5.20 -5.56 -9.09
N LEU A 71 -5.02 -5.20 -7.81
CA LEU A 71 -5.01 -3.79 -7.38
C LEU A 71 -3.85 -3.02 -8.02
N SER A 72 -2.67 -3.62 -8.10
CA SER A 72 -1.49 -3.02 -8.75
C SER A 72 -1.76 -2.72 -10.22
N ILE A 73 -2.30 -3.69 -10.97
CA ILE A 73 -2.66 -3.51 -12.38
C ILE A 73 -3.65 -2.35 -12.55
N ILE A 74 -4.70 -2.29 -11.73
CA ILE A 74 -5.71 -1.22 -11.81
C ILE A 74 -5.08 0.15 -11.52
N PHE A 75 -4.24 0.23 -10.48
CA PHE A 75 -3.56 1.47 -10.10
C PHE A 75 -2.67 1.99 -11.23
N TRP A 76 -1.78 1.15 -11.78
CA TRP A 76 -0.87 1.54 -12.85
C TRP A 76 -1.59 1.84 -14.16
N LYS A 77 -2.62 1.06 -14.51
CA LYS A 77 -3.45 1.35 -15.69
C LYS A 77 -4.11 2.72 -15.59
N HIS A 78 -4.63 3.08 -14.41
CA HIS A 78 -5.21 4.41 -14.19
C HIS A 78 -4.16 5.53 -14.31
N LEU A 79 -2.97 5.33 -13.74
CA LEU A 79 -1.87 6.29 -13.80
C LEU A 79 -1.39 6.50 -15.25
N LEU A 80 -1.12 5.42 -15.97
CA LEU A 80 -0.65 5.45 -17.35
C LEU A 80 -1.68 6.05 -18.30
N ARG A 81 -2.98 5.78 -18.10
CA ARG A 81 -4.05 6.39 -18.91
C ARG A 81 -4.02 7.91 -18.82
N LYS A 82 -3.77 8.48 -17.63
CA LYS A 82 -3.63 9.94 -17.49
C LYS A 82 -2.48 10.45 -18.36
N ILE A 83 -1.30 9.84 -18.25
CA ILE A 83 -0.11 10.25 -19.00
C ILE A 83 -0.36 10.19 -20.51
N MET A 84 -0.93 9.09 -21.02
CA MET A 84 -1.17 8.91 -22.46
C MET A 84 -2.20 9.89 -23.03
N THR A 85 -3.11 10.42 -22.22
CA THR A 85 -4.12 11.40 -22.69
C THR A 85 -3.50 12.77 -22.95
N TYR A 86 -2.34 13.07 -22.36
CA TYR A 86 -1.63 14.35 -22.54
C TYR A 86 -0.53 14.30 -23.60
N SER A 87 -0.12 13.12 -24.08
CA SER A 87 0.91 12.97 -25.12
C SER A 87 0.37 13.05 -26.56
N THR A 88 -0.94 13.20 -26.74
CA THR A 88 -1.62 13.28 -28.05
C THR A 88 -2.19 14.67 -28.36
N THR A 89 -1.73 15.71 -27.67
CA THR A 89 -2.02 17.14 -27.99
C THR A 89 -0.71 17.85 -28.31
#